data_AF-A0AAU0NVW6-F1
#
_entry.id   AF-A0AAU0NVW6-F1
#
_cell.length_a   1.000
_cell.length_b   1.000
_cell.length_c   1.000
_cell.angle_alpha   90.00
_cell.angle_beta   90.00
_cell.angle_gamma   90.00
#
_symmetry.space_group_name_H-M   'P 1'
#
loop_
_entity.id
_entity.type
_entity.pdbx_description
1 polymer ?
#
loop_
_entity_poly.entity_id
_entity_poly.type
_entity_poly.pdbx_seq_one_letter_code
_entity_poly.pdbx_strand_id
1 'polypeptide(L)'
;MDSSAMTSLMTLLAFTGIIQGLGMKYSKSVRKKLMLDAKGVDTKYVNMKINYLIIVGTVLLMVQVASYFRPELSEKLNIVFSAFLLLSITVDMVYRKIRRKKMLKKN
;
A
#
# COMPACT_ATOMS: atom_id res chain seq x y z
N MET A 1 -18.38 -14.49 -8.74
CA MET A 1 -18.29 -13.06 -8.36
C MET A 1 -18.07 -12.29 -9.63
N ASP A 2 -18.96 -11.36 -9.97
CA ASP A 2 -18.91 -10.64 -11.24
C ASP A 2 -17.66 -9.74 -11.33
N SER A 3 -17.01 -9.76 -12.49
CA SER A 3 -15.77 -9.02 -12.78
C SER A 3 -15.89 -7.52 -12.45
N SER A 4 -17.09 -6.95 -12.57
CA SER A 4 -17.40 -5.55 -12.26
C SER A 4 -17.36 -5.27 -10.75
N ALA A 5 -17.91 -6.16 -9.91
CA ALA A 5 -17.94 -5.98 -8.45
C ALA A 5 -16.52 -6.03 -7.85
N MET A 6 -15.67 -6.93 -8.35
CA MET A 6 -14.27 -7.04 -7.95
C MET A 6 -13.46 -5.78 -8.33
N THR A 7 -13.71 -5.25 -9.52
CA THR A 7 -13.07 -4.01 -10.00
C THR A 7 -13.46 -2.83 -9.12
N SER A 8 -14.76 -2.66 -8.84
CA SER A 8 -15.26 -1.59 -7.97
C SER A 8 -14.71 -1.69 -6.54
N LEU A 9 -14.63 -2.90 -5.98
CA LEU A 9 -14.00 -3.14 -4.68
C LEU A 9 -12.52 -2.74 -4.67
N MET A 10 -11.76 -3.13 -5.69
CA MET A 10 -10.36 -2.73 -5.81
C MET A 10 -10.20 -1.21 -5.92
N THR A 11 -11.10 -0.53 -6.64
CA THR A 11 -11.08 0.94 -6.74
C THR A 11 -11.28 1.57 -5.38
N LEU A 12 -12.29 1.10 -4.64
CA LEU A 12 -12.59 1.55 -3.28
C LEU A 12 -11.42 1.33 -2.33
N LEU A 13 -10.80 0.15 -2.37
CA LEU A 13 -9.63 -0.18 -1.55
C LEU A 13 -8.43 0.69 -1.89
N ALA A 14 -8.21 0.99 -3.17
CA ALA A 14 -7.14 1.87 -3.60
C ALA A 14 -7.37 3.31 -3.11
N PHE A 15 -8.58 3.86 -3.29
CA PHE A 15 -8.92 5.19 -2.80
C PHE A 15 -8.82 5.30 -1.27
N THR A 16 -9.41 4.35 -0.54
CA THR A 16 -9.34 4.34 0.92
C THR A 16 -7.91 4.21 1.42
N GLY A 17 -7.09 3.36 0.79
CA GLY A 17 -5.66 3.23 1.10
C GLY A 17 -4.88 4.53 0.90
N ILE A 18 -5.11 5.25 -0.21
CA ILE A 18 -4.48 6.55 -0.46
C ILE A 18 -4.94 7.57 0.59
N ILE A 19 -6.25 7.71 0.83
CA ILE A 19 -6.80 8.69 1.78
C ILE A 19 -6.27 8.43 3.19
N GLN A 20 -6.25 7.16 3.63
CA GLN A 20 -5.67 6.78 4.90
C GLN A 20 -4.17 7.10 4.95
N GLY A 21 -3.43 6.78 3.89
CA GLY A 21 -2.01 7.11 3.77
C GLY A 21 -1.74 8.61 3.87
N LEU A 22 -2.46 9.42 3.10
CA LEU A 22 -2.35 10.89 3.12
C LEU A 22 -2.74 11.46 4.49
N GLY A 23 -3.83 10.96 5.08
CA GLY A 23 -4.24 11.34 6.44
C GLY A 23 -3.15 11.07 7.47
N MET A 24 -2.52 9.89 7.43
CA MET A 24 -1.41 9.54 8.33
C MET A 24 -0.11 10.32 8.03
N LYS A 25 0.09 10.78 6.79
CA LYS A 25 1.29 11.54 6.39
C LYS A 25 1.19 13.02 6.77
N TYR A 26 0.05 13.64 6.52
CA TYR A 26 -0.10 15.10 6.59
C TYR A 26 -0.93 15.58 7.79
N SER A 27 -1.77 14.73 8.40
CA SER A 27 -2.57 15.12 9.56
C SER A 27 -1.93 14.73 10.88
N LYS A 28 -1.52 15.74 11.66
CA LYS A 28 -1.03 15.55 13.04
C LYS A 28 -2.10 14.92 13.94
N SER A 29 -3.37 15.27 13.74
CA SER A 29 -4.49 14.71 14.52
C SER A 29 -4.65 13.21 14.28
N VAL A 30 -4.53 12.76 13.03
CA VAL A 30 -4.59 11.33 12.68
C VAL A 30 -3.38 10.58 13.25
N ARG A 31 -2.16 11.13 13.12
CA ARG A 31 -0.96 10.56 13.73
C ARG A 31 -1.05 10.42 15.24
N LYS A 32 -1.58 11.45 15.92
CA LYS A 32 -1.79 11.44 17.37
C LYS A 32 -2.86 10.43 17.78
N LYS A 33 -3.99 10.38 17.07
CA LYS A 33 -5.09 9.44 17.35
C LYS A 33 -4.68 7.98 17.15
N LEU A 34 -3.85 7.70 16.16
CA LEU A 34 -3.31 6.38 15.87
C LEU A 34 -1.99 6.09 16.61
N MET A 35 -1.54 6.98 17.49
CA MET A 35 -0.32 6.86 18.29
C MET A 35 0.94 6.54 17.46
N LEU A 36 1.00 7.05 16.22
CA LEU A 36 2.07 6.77 15.26
C LEU A 36 3.42 7.41 15.63
N ASP A 37 3.40 8.37 16.56
CA ASP A 37 4.58 9.08 17.09
C ASP A 37 4.82 8.81 18.59
N ALA A 38 4.23 7.74 19.14
CA ALA A 38 4.44 7.39 20.55
C ALA A 38 5.88 6.93 20.81
N LYS A 39 6.36 7.12 22.06
CA LYS A 39 7.67 6.61 22.50
C LYS A 39 7.73 5.09 22.31
N GLY A 40 8.75 4.61 21.60
CA GLY A 40 8.91 3.19 21.23
C GLY A 40 8.44 2.85 19.81
N VAL A 41 7.78 3.78 19.11
CA VAL A 41 7.40 3.61 17.70
C VAL A 41 8.53 4.03 16.78
N ASP A 42 8.88 3.16 15.84
CA ASP A 42 9.84 3.43 14.77
C ASP A 42 9.18 4.29 13.69
N THR A 43 9.23 5.60 13.89
CA THR A 43 8.59 6.59 13.01
C THR A 43 9.10 6.52 11.57
N LYS A 44 10.35 6.08 11.36
CA LYS A 44 10.92 5.86 10.03
C LYS A 44 10.25 4.69 9.32
N TYR A 45 10.04 3.57 10.02
CA TYR A 45 9.31 2.42 9.48
C TYR A 45 7.84 2.75 9.20
N VAL A 46 7.18 3.46 10.13
CA VAL A 46 5.79 3.89 9.95
C VAL A 46 5.67 4.81 8.73
N ASN A 47 6.56 5.79 8.57
CA ASN A 47 6.58 6.67 7.39
C ASN A 47 6.84 5.91 6.09
N MET A 48 7.75 4.94 6.10
CA MET A 48 7.97 4.07 4.95
C MET A 48 6.67 3.34 4.56
N LYS A 49 5.95 2.77 5.53
CA LYS A 49 4.68 2.06 5.30
C LYS A 49 3.58 2.98 4.78
N ILE A 50 3.46 4.18 5.34
CA ILE A 50 2.50 5.18 4.89
C ILE A 50 2.77 5.57 3.44
N ASN A 51 4.02 5.87 3.08
CA ASN A 51 4.40 6.19 1.70
C ASN A 51 4.15 5.02 0.76
N TYR A 52 4.49 3.80 1.19
CA TYR A 52 4.24 2.60 0.43
C TYR A 52 2.75 2.38 0.16
N LEU A 53 1.88 2.58 1.16
CA LEU A 53 0.42 2.48 1.02
C LEU A 53 -0.11 3.48 -0.02
N ILE A 54 0.37 4.73 0.02
CA ILE A 54 0.02 5.76 -0.96
C ILE A 54 0.45 5.32 -2.36
N ILE A 55 1.71 4.93 -2.55
CA ILE A 55 2.26 4.55 -3.86
C ILE A 55 1.52 3.36 -4.45
N VAL A 56 1.31 2.29 -3.67
CA VAL A 56 0.58 1.09 -4.13
C VAL A 56 -0.85 1.44 -4.52
N GLY A 57 -1.54 2.25 -3.70
CA GLY A 57 -2.89 2.74 -4.02
C GLY A 57 -2.93 3.59 -5.30
N THR A 58 -1.94 4.46 -5.51
CA THR A 58 -1.87 5.27 -6.73
C THR A 58 -1.61 4.41 -7.97
N VAL A 59 -0.68 3.46 -7.90
CA VAL A 59 -0.42 2.51 -9.00
C VAL A 59 -1.68 1.70 -9.33
N LEU A 60 -2.39 1.24 -8.31
CA LEU A 60 -3.69 0.58 -8.43
C LEU A 60 -4.70 1.40 -9.24
N LEU A 61 -4.87 2.67 -8.91
CA LEU A 61 -5.78 3.56 -9.64
C LEU A 61 -5.30 3.82 -11.07
N MET A 62 -4.00 4.00 -11.29
CA MET A 62 -3.46 4.18 -12.65
C MET A 62 -3.76 2.97 -13.54
N VAL A 63 -3.60 1.75 -13.00
CA VAL A 63 -3.91 0.51 -13.74
C VAL A 63 -5.39 0.43 -14.09
N GLN A 64 -6.27 0.79 -13.16
CA GLN A 64 -7.72 0.81 -13.43
C GLN A 64 -8.11 1.85 -14.48
N VAL A 65 -7.54 3.05 -14.40
CA VAL A 65 -7.78 4.10 -15.40
C VAL A 65 -7.26 3.66 -16.78
N ALA A 66 -6.07 3.08 -16.85
CA ALA A 66 -5.52 2.56 -18.10
C ALA A 66 -6.40 1.44 -18.70
N SER A 67 -6.91 0.55 -17.85
CA SER A 67 -7.82 -0.54 -18.27
C SER A 67 -9.18 -0.02 -18.74
N TYR A 68 -9.66 1.09 -18.17
CA TYR A 68 -10.89 1.75 -18.62
C TYR A 68 -10.77 2.35 -20.02
N PHE A 69 -9.65 3.03 -20.31
CA PHE A 69 -9.42 3.65 -21.63
C PHE A 69 -8.98 2.65 -22.71
N ARG A 70 -8.27 1.59 -22.33
CA ARG A 70 -7.78 0.55 -23.26
C ARG A 70 -8.08 -0.85 -22.72
N PRO A 71 -9.31 -1.37 -22.93
CA PRO A 71 -9.72 -2.67 -22.42
C PRO A 71 -8.88 -3.84 -22.98
N GLU A 72 -8.31 -3.70 -24.18
CA GLU A 72 -7.39 -4.68 -24.78
C GLU A 72 -6.11 -4.91 -23.95
N LEU A 73 -5.70 -3.91 -23.15
CA LEU A 73 -4.56 -4.02 -22.24
C LEU A 73 -4.94 -4.62 -20.89
N SER A 74 -6.23 -4.75 -20.58
CA SER A 74 -6.73 -5.16 -19.26
C SER A 74 -6.16 -6.52 -18.82
N GLU A 75 -6.14 -7.50 -19.71
CA GLU A 75 -5.66 -8.85 -19.37
C GLU A 75 -4.14 -8.88 -19.09
N LYS A 76 -3.35 -8.15 -19.90
CA LYS A 76 -1.90 -8.01 -19.69
C LYS A 76 -1.61 -7.22 -18.41
N LEU A 77 -2.38 -6.17 -18.15
CA LEU A 77 -2.27 -5.35 -16.94
C LEU A 77 -2.62 -6.16 -15.70
N ASN A 78 -3.61 -7.05 -15.73
CA ASN A 78 -3.97 -7.91 -14.60
C ASN A 78 -2.84 -8.87 -14.20
N ILE A 79 -2.09 -9.41 -15.16
CA ILE A 79 -0.92 -10.27 -14.89
C ILE A 79 0.20 -9.45 -14.25
N VAL A 80 0.55 -8.32 -14.86
CA VAL A 80 1.59 -7.41 -14.34
C VAL A 80 1.20 -6.91 -12.94
N PHE A 81 -0.08 -6.63 -12.74
CA PHE A 81 -0.65 -6.19 -11.48
C PHE A 81 -0.54 -7.26 -10.39
N SER A 82 -0.87 -8.51 -10.71
CA SER A 82 -0.71 -9.65 -9.80
C SER A 82 0.77 -9.83 -9.40
N ALA A 83 1.68 -9.74 -10.37
CA ALA A 83 3.12 -9.79 -10.11
C ALA A 83 3.59 -8.60 -9.24
N PHE A 84 3.08 -7.40 -9.50
CA PHE A 84 3.36 -6.21 -8.70
C PHE A 84 2.90 -6.41 -7.25
N LEU A 85 1.68 -6.88 -7.02
CA LEU A 85 1.17 -7.16 -5.67
C LEU A 85 2.01 -8.21 -4.93
N LEU A 86 2.41 -9.29 -5.62
CA LEU A 86 3.27 -10.32 -5.03
C LEU A 86 4.64 -9.75 -4.64
N LEU A 87 5.26 -8.95 -5.50
CA LEU A 87 6.51 -8.26 -5.20
C LEU A 87 6.34 -7.31 -4.01
N SER A 88 5.26 -6.54 -4.02
CA SER A 88 4.82 -5.66 -2.95
C SER A 88 4.76 -6.37 -1.59
N ILE A 89 4.08 -7.51 -1.51
CA ILE A 89 3.99 -8.34 -0.30
C ILE A 89 5.38 -8.89 0.08
N THR A 90 6.13 -9.37 -0.91
CA THR A 90 7.47 -9.93 -0.71
C THR A 90 8.42 -8.89 -0.12
N VAL A 91 8.39 -7.65 -0.61
CA VAL A 91 9.19 -6.54 -0.09
C VAL A 91 8.84 -6.23 1.37
N ASP A 92 7.55 -6.20 1.75
CA ASP A 92 7.16 -6.02 3.16
C ASP A 92 7.65 -7.19 4.03
N MET A 93 7.52 -8.43 3.55
CA MET A 93 7.99 -9.61 4.27
C MET A 93 9.50 -9.60 4.47
N VAL A 94 10.28 -9.30 3.43
CA VAL A 94 11.74 -9.22 3.48
C VAL A 94 12.17 -8.09 4.42
N TYR A 95 11.58 -6.90 4.30
CA TYR A 95 11.88 -5.79 5.17
C TYR A 95 11.58 -6.12 6.64
N ARG A 96 10.43 -6.75 6.91
CA ARG A 96 10.05 -7.19 8.26
C ARG A 96 11.04 -8.22 8.82
N LYS A 97 11.49 -9.17 8.00
CA LYS A 97 12.49 -10.19 8.38
C LYS A 97 13.84 -9.54 8.73
N ILE A 98 14.31 -8.60 7.91
CA ILE A 98 15.55 -7.84 8.16
C ILE A 98 15.44 -7.04 9.45
N ARG A 99 14.30 -6.37 9.69
CA ARG A 99 14.07 -5.57 10.91
C ARG A 99 14.09 -6.44 12.17
N ARG A 100 13.41 -7.60 12.17
CA ARG A 100 13.43 -8.53 13.32
C ARG A 100 14.86 -9.01 13.62
N LYS A 101 15.62 -9.37 12.60
CA LYS A 101 17.03 -9.76 12.76
C LYS A 101 17.89 -8.64 13.36
N LYS A 102 17.69 -7.39 12.94
CA LYS A 102 18.40 -6.22 13.50
C LYS A 102 18.03 -5.96 14.97
N MET A 103 16.76 -6.15 15.35
CA MET A 103 16.35 -6.01 16.76
C MET A 103 16.94 -7.12 17.64
N LEU A 104 16.95 -8.37 17.17
CA LEU A 104 17.53 -9.51 17.89
C LEU A 104 19.05 -9.43 18.06
N LYS A 105 19.76 -8.69 17.20
CA LYS A 105 21.22 -8.48 17.30
C LYS A 105 21.61 -7.33 18.22
N LYS A 106 20.64 -6.51 18.66
CA LYS A 106 20.85 -5.31 19.48
C LYS A 106 20.49 -5.54 20.96
N ASN A 107 19.74 -6.62 21.24
CA ASN A 107 19.57 -7.19 22.58
C ASN A 107 20.60 -8.29 22.79
#